data_AF-A0A4R7RJW7-F1
#
_entry.id   AF-A0A4R7RJW7-F1
#
_cell.length_a   1.000
_cell.length_b   1.000
_cell.length_c   1.000
_cell.angle_alpha   90.00
_cell.angle_beta   90.00
_cell.angle_gamma   90.00
#
_symmetry.space_group_name_H-M   'P 1'
#
loop_
_entity.id
_entity.type
_entity.pdbx_description
1 polymer ?
#
loop_
_entity_poly.entity_id
_entity_poly.type
_entity_poly.pdbx_seq_one_letter_code
_entity_poly.pdbx_strand_id
1 'polypeptide(L)'
;MTLFLLLGVVFLIVLAFKSKTVFRWVVITGFLMIGFLCMPFSPVGNLLGTLMDPGYIIPEESSVWTFTPSVMNSGSGDWWMYGEDSRHYYHNIGLVEYAVFPRSEASKCKGFNPHDIETWCPAHIKIVNPEEVER
;
A
#
# COMPACT_ATOMS: atom_id res chain seq x y z
N MET A 1 4.05 -29.14 22.37
CA MET A 1 3.37 -27.85 22.13
C MET A 1 2.31 -27.93 21.03
N THR A 2 2.57 -28.65 19.93
CA THR A 2 1.64 -28.85 18.79
C THR A 2 0.39 -29.69 19.10
N LEU A 3 0.49 -30.70 19.99
CA LEU A 3 -0.65 -31.57 20.33
C LEU A 3 -1.75 -30.88 21.15
N PHE A 4 -1.38 -29.93 22.01
CA PHE A 4 -2.32 -29.14 22.81
C PHE A 4 -3.09 -28.11 21.97
N LEU A 5 -2.44 -27.53 20.95
CA LEU A 5 -3.08 -26.66 19.97
C LEU A 5 -4.15 -27.40 19.16
N LEU A 6 -3.85 -28.62 18.70
CA LEU A 6 -4.80 -29.46 17.96
C LEU A 6 -6.04 -29.84 18.79
N LEU A 7 -5.85 -30.27 20.04
CA LEU A 7 -6.98 -30.61 20.93
C LEU A 7 -7.83 -29.39 21.30
N GLY A 8 -7.21 -28.22 21.51
CA GLY A 8 -7.92 -26.98 21.78
C GLY A 8 -8.80 -26.51 20.61
N VAL A 9 -8.29 -26.62 19.38
CA VAL A 9 -9.04 -26.29 18.15
C VAL A 9 -10.24 -27.23 17.97
N VAL A 10 -10.05 -28.54 18.15
CA VAL A 10 -11.14 -29.53 18.03
C VAL A 10 -12.23 -29.30 19.10
N PHE A 11 -11.84 -29.01 20.34
CA PHE A 11 -12.79 -28.74 21.42
C PHE A 11 -13.62 -27.47 21.18
N LEU A 12 -13.00 -26.40 20.69
CA LEU A 12 -13.68 -25.17 20.31
C LEU A 12 -14.64 -25.38 19.13
N ILE A 13 -14.26 -26.20 18.13
CA ILE A 13 -15.14 -26.58 17.01
C ILE A 13 -16.38 -27.31 17.54
N VAL A 14 -16.22 -28.30 18.42
CA VAL A 14 -17.34 -29.08 18.99
C VAL A 14 -18.27 -28.18 19.82
N LEU A 15 -17.74 -27.26 20.62
CA LEU A 15 -18.53 -26.28 21.37
C LEU A 15 -19.25 -25.29 20.45
N ALA A 16 -18.62 -24.87 19.35
CA ALA A 16 -19.23 -24.01 18.35
C ALA A 16 -20.46 -24.66 17.70
N PHE A 17 -20.42 -25.96 17.39
CA PHE A 17 -21.60 -26.66 16.85
C PHE A 17 -22.73 -26.86 17.88
N LYS A 18 -22.43 -26.76 19.19
CA LYS A 18 -23.40 -27.03 20.26
C LYS A 18 -24.12 -25.78 20.78
N SER A 19 -23.52 -24.60 20.61
CA SER A 19 -24.05 -23.32 21.11
C SER A 19 -24.16 -22.29 20.00
N LYS A 20 -25.38 -21.79 19.74
CA LYS A 20 -25.62 -20.71 18.76
C LYS A 20 -24.79 -19.45 19.06
N THR A 21 -24.52 -19.19 20.34
CA THR A 21 -23.69 -18.05 20.77
C THR A 21 -22.21 -18.28 20.46
N VAL A 22 -21.68 -19.48 20.72
CA VAL A 22 -20.28 -19.82 20.41
C VAL A 22 -20.07 -19.89 18.90
N PHE A 23 -21.01 -20.48 18.16
CA PHE A 23 -21.01 -20.50 16.69
C PHE A 23 -20.93 -19.08 16.12
N ARG A 24 -21.78 -18.17 16.62
CA ARG A 24 -21.81 -16.77 16.17
C ARG A 24 -20.45 -16.09 16.36
N TRP A 25 -19.81 -16.27 17.51
CA TRP A 25 -18.49 -15.68 17.76
C TRP A 25 -17.40 -16.29 16.89
N VAL A 26 -17.40 -17.62 16.69
CA VAL A 26 -16.44 -18.27 15.79
C VAL A 26 -16.56 -17.75 14.35
N VAL A 27 -17.79 -17.56 13.86
CA VAL A 27 -18.03 -16.99 12.52
C VAL A 27 -17.55 -15.54 12.45
N ILE A 28 -17.89 -14.69 13.43
CA ILE A 28 -17.45 -13.29 13.47
C ILE A 28 -15.92 -13.20 13.49
N THR A 29 -15.25 -13.95 14.36
CA THR A 29 -13.78 -13.93 14.46
C THR A 29 -13.14 -14.47 13.19
N GLY A 30 -13.73 -15.48 12.55
CA GLY A 30 -13.29 -15.98 11.26
C GLY A 30 -13.35 -14.92 10.16
N PHE A 31 -14.46 -14.19 10.05
CA PHE A 31 -14.59 -13.08 9.09
C PHE A 31 -13.60 -11.94 9.36
N LEU A 32 -13.38 -11.59 10.63
CA LEU A 32 -12.40 -10.56 11.00
C LEU A 32 -10.97 -10.98 10.66
N MET A 33 -10.60 -12.23 10.92
CA MET A 33 -9.28 -12.78 10.56
C MET A 33 -9.07 -12.78 9.04
N ILE A 34 -10.08 -13.18 8.27
CA ILE A 34 -10.01 -13.16 6.80
C ILE A 34 -9.87 -11.71 6.30
N GLY A 35 -10.69 -10.78 6.83
CA GLY A 35 -10.59 -9.37 6.48
C GLY A 35 -9.21 -8.77 6.79
N PHE A 36 -8.62 -9.14 7.93
CA PHE A 36 -7.27 -8.72 8.32
C PHE A 36 -6.19 -9.31 7.40
N LEU A 37 -6.28 -10.60 7.05
CA LEU A 37 -5.33 -11.26 6.14
C LEU A 37 -5.45 -10.76 4.68
N CYS A 38 -6.64 -10.33 4.27
CA CYS A 38 -6.89 -9.75 2.95
C CYS A 38 -6.60 -8.24 2.88
N MET A 39 -6.29 -7.59 4.00
CA MET A 39 -5.87 -6.21 3.99
C MET A 39 -4.51 -6.13 3.29
N PRO A 40 -4.36 -5.32 2.22
CA PRO A 40 -3.03 -5.10 1.66
C PRO A 40 -2.13 -4.55 2.78
N PHE A 41 -0.84 -4.91 2.82
CA PHE A 41 0.11 -4.35 3.81
C PHE A 41 0.35 -2.84 3.61
N SER A 42 -0.03 -2.32 2.44
CA SER A 42 0.16 -0.94 1.98
C SER A 42 -0.34 0.17 2.93
N PRO A 43 -1.57 0.16 3.48
CA PRO A 43 -2.09 1.29 4.25
C PRO A 43 -1.42 1.49 5.61
N VAL A 44 -1.04 0.43 6.30
CA VAL A 44 -0.29 0.55 7.57
C VAL A 44 1.10 1.09 7.29
N GLY A 45 1.78 0.57 6.25
CA GLY A 45 3.11 1.04 5.84
C GLY A 45 3.10 2.50 5.40
N ASN A 46 2.13 2.88 4.57
CA ASN A 46 1.95 4.24 4.09
C ASN A 46 1.68 5.23 5.23
N LEU A 47 0.77 4.89 6.15
CA LEU A 47 0.47 5.74 7.31
C LEU A 47 1.70 5.89 8.22
N LEU A 48 2.40 4.79 8.49
CA LEU A 48 3.60 4.83 9.32
C LEU A 48 4.72 5.64 8.66
N GLY A 49 4.90 5.50 7.34
CA GLY A 49 5.85 6.29 6.57
C GLY A 49 5.61 7.79 6.72
N THR A 50 4.36 8.23 6.49
CA THR A 50 3.98 9.65 6.64
C THR A 50 4.20 10.21 8.05
N LEU A 51 4.21 9.36 9.09
CA LEU A 51 4.45 9.76 10.47
C LEU A 51 5.94 9.79 10.84
N MET A 52 6.76 8.97 10.18
CA MET A 52 8.17 8.79 10.51
C MET A 52 9.09 9.73 9.72
N ASP A 53 8.78 9.96 8.44
CA ASP A 53 9.63 10.77 7.56
C ASP A 53 8.77 11.82 6.82
N PRO A 54 9.06 13.13 6.96
CA PRO A 54 8.32 14.17 6.26
C PRO A 54 8.47 14.09 4.73
N GLY A 55 9.52 13.43 4.22
CA GLY A 55 9.68 13.15 2.79
C GLY A 55 8.84 11.98 2.28
N TYR A 56 8.20 11.21 3.16
CA TYR A 56 7.24 10.18 2.77
C TYR A 56 5.88 10.80 2.48
N ILE A 57 5.78 11.42 1.31
CA ILE A 57 4.53 12.03 0.83
C ILE A 57 3.66 11.00 0.12
N ILE A 58 2.35 11.06 0.33
CA ILE A 58 1.40 10.26 -0.46
C ILE A 58 0.95 11.11 -1.65
N PRO A 59 1.09 10.64 -2.90
CA PRO A 59 0.59 11.38 -4.06
C PRO A 59 -0.89 11.70 -3.95
N GLU A 60 -1.28 12.93 -4.29
CA GLU A 60 -2.67 13.43 -4.22
C GLU A 60 -3.61 12.70 -5.19
N GLU A 61 -3.07 12.20 -6.31
CA GLU A 61 -3.81 11.36 -7.25
C GLU A 61 -4.07 9.95 -6.69
N SER A 62 -3.47 9.61 -5.55
CA SER A 62 -3.61 8.33 -4.86
C SER A 62 -4.13 8.52 -3.42
N SER A 63 -3.94 7.49 -2.59
CA SER A 63 -4.31 7.51 -1.18
C SER A 63 -3.44 6.55 -0.39
N VAL A 64 -3.46 6.69 0.94
CA VAL A 64 -2.81 5.73 1.86
C VAL A 64 -3.26 4.28 1.60
N TRP A 65 -4.44 4.05 1.03
CA TRP A 65 -4.98 2.72 0.79
C TRP A 65 -4.53 2.08 -0.52
N THR A 66 -4.22 2.90 -1.52
CA THR A 66 -4.01 2.46 -2.90
C THR A 66 -2.58 2.66 -3.37
N PHE A 67 -1.87 3.59 -2.75
CA PHE A 67 -0.49 3.86 -3.07
C PHE A 67 0.40 2.68 -2.66
N THR A 68 1.30 2.27 -3.55
CA THR A 68 2.27 1.21 -3.27
C THR A 68 3.65 1.73 -3.62
N PRO A 69 4.52 1.98 -2.63
CA PRO A 69 5.94 2.19 -2.87
C PRO A 69 6.53 0.96 -3.55
N SER A 70 7.25 1.17 -4.64
CA SER A 70 7.89 0.08 -5.41
C SER A 70 9.41 0.10 -5.27
N VAL A 71 10.01 1.27 -5.03
CA VAL A 71 11.43 1.42 -4.72
C VAL A 71 11.57 2.38 -3.55
N MET A 72 12.22 1.93 -2.48
CA MET A 72 12.55 2.78 -1.32
C MET A 72 13.91 3.45 -1.50
N ASN A 73 14.09 4.62 -0.89
CA ASN A 73 15.38 5.27 -0.78
C ASN A 73 16.38 4.35 -0.05
N SER A 74 17.58 4.20 -0.60
CA SER A 74 18.66 3.41 0.02
C SER A 74 19.56 4.24 0.95
N GLY A 75 19.29 5.55 1.06
CA GLY A 75 20.02 6.46 1.93
C GLY A 75 19.52 6.44 3.38
N SER A 76 19.71 7.55 4.10
CA SER A 76 19.39 7.69 5.52
C SER A 76 17.93 8.03 5.83
N GLY A 77 17.10 8.24 4.79
CA GLY A 77 15.69 8.62 4.95
C GLY A 77 14.78 7.47 4.54
N ASP A 78 13.63 7.39 5.19
CA ASP A 78 12.63 6.35 4.99
C ASP A 78 11.51 6.89 4.09
N TRP A 79 11.85 7.21 2.84
CA TRP A 79 10.92 7.68 1.82
C TRP A 79 11.07 6.88 0.52
N TRP A 80 10.07 6.94 -0.35
CA TRP A 80 10.04 6.15 -1.58
C TRP A 80 10.64 6.91 -2.76
N MET A 81 11.45 6.25 -3.59
CA MET A 81 11.96 6.80 -4.86
C MET A 81 10.95 6.65 -5.99
N TYR A 82 10.28 5.49 -6.03
CA TYR A 82 9.27 5.16 -7.02
C TYR A 82 8.07 4.50 -6.34
N GLY A 83 6.89 4.76 -6.87
CA GLY A 83 5.64 4.20 -6.39
C GLY A 83 4.61 4.09 -7.51
N GLU A 84 3.51 3.42 -7.23
CA GLU A 84 2.45 3.21 -8.19
C GLU A 84 1.10 3.00 -7.49
N ASP A 85 0.03 3.28 -8.21
CA ASP A 85 -1.33 2.82 -7.87
C ASP A 85 -1.99 2.22 -9.11
N SER A 86 -3.28 1.92 -9.12
CA SER A 86 -3.92 1.30 -10.30
C SER A 86 -3.98 2.19 -11.55
N ARG A 87 -3.67 3.49 -11.45
CA ARG A 87 -3.85 4.49 -12.50
C ARG A 87 -2.58 5.20 -12.90
N HIS A 88 -1.60 5.32 -12.00
CA HIS A 88 -0.40 6.12 -12.23
C HIS A 88 0.87 5.42 -11.72
N TYR A 89 1.99 5.87 -12.28
CA TYR A 89 3.33 5.71 -11.75
C TYR A 89 3.79 7.04 -11.15
N TYR A 90 4.60 6.95 -10.11
CA TYR A 90 5.09 8.08 -9.34
C TYR A 90 6.60 8.00 -9.18
N HIS A 91 7.27 9.15 -9.26
CA HIS A 91 8.69 9.28 -8.96
C HIS A 91 8.90 10.47 -8.01
N ASN A 92 9.51 10.24 -6.86
CA ASN A 92 9.80 11.28 -5.89
C ASN A 92 11.07 12.03 -6.34
N ILE A 93 10.95 13.35 -6.53
CA ILE A 93 12.01 14.21 -7.05
C ILE A 93 12.65 15.06 -5.93
N GLY A 94 11.98 15.19 -4.79
CA GLY A 94 12.46 16.00 -3.68
C GLY A 94 11.56 15.90 -2.46
N LEU A 95 11.83 16.72 -1.45
CA LEU A 95 11.13 16.65 -0.16
C LEU A 95 9.60 16.77 -0.28
N VAL A 96 9.12 17.56 -1.23
CA VAL A 96 7.69 17.83 -1.44
C VAL A 96 7.28 17.79 -2.91
N GLU A 97 8.13 17.25 -3.79
CA GLU A 97 7.88 17.26 -5.23
C GLU A 97 7.95 15.85 -5.81
N TYR A 98 6.99 15.54 -6.69
CA TYR A 98 6.97 14.25 -7.38
C TYR A 98 6.43 14.38 -8.80
N ALA A 99 6.88 13.47 -9.66
CA ALA A 99 6.32 13.26 -10.98
C ALA A 99 5.19 12.24 -10.93
N VAL A 100 4.17 12.49 -11.75
CA VAL A 100 3.03 11.62 -12.00
C VAL A 100 3.01 11.26 -13.48
N PHE A 101 2.83 9.98 -13.77
CA PHE A 101 2.71 9.48 -15.13
C PHE A 101 1.53 8.50 -15.26
N PRO A 102 0.58 8.72 -16.18
CA PRO A 102 -0.58 7.83 -16.33
C PRO A 102 -0.20 6.45 -16.87
N ARG A 103 -0.66 5.38 -16.22
CA ARG A 103 -0.44 4.00 -16.68
C ARG A 103 -0.97 3.75 -18.08
N SER A 104 -2.05 4.41 -18.49
CA SER A 104 -2.61 4.29 -19.84
C SER A 104 -1.63 4.71 -20.95
N GLU A 105 -0.66 5.56 -20.62
CA GLU A 105 0.33 6.07 -21.57
C GLU A 105 1.61 5.21 -21.61
N ALA A 106 1.83 4.32 -20.64
CA ALA A 106 3.07 3.55 -20.51
C ALA A 106 3.37 2.70 -21.75
N SER A 107 2.36 2.03 -22.31
CA SER A 107 2.50 1.20 -23.52
C SER A 107 2.90 1.99 -24.78
N LYS A 108 2.72 3.32 -24.77
CA LYS A 108 3.07 4.21 -25.89
C LYS A 108 4.51 4.72 -25.79
N CYS A 109 5.14 4.58 -24.63
CA CYS A 109 6.53 4.98 -24.39
C CYS A 109 7.48 3.83 -24.71
N LYS A 110 8.35 4.04 -25.69
CA LYS A 110 9.32 3.02 -26.11
C LYS A 110 10.29 2.73 -24.97
N GLY A 111 10.34 1.47 -24.53
CA GLY A 111 11.26 1.04 -23.47
C GLY A 111 10.84 1.50 -22.07
N PHE A 112 9.55 1.83 -21.88
CA PHE A 112 9.01 2.25 -20.59
C PHE A 112 9.43 1.32 -19.45
N ASN A 113 9.98 1.91 -18.40
CA ASN A 113 10.32 1.27 -17.14
C ASN A 113 9.74 2.09 -15.97
N PRO A 114 8.89 1.53 -15.11
CA PRO A 114 8.28 2.25 -13.99
C PRO A 114 9.27 2.70 -12.91
N HIS A 115 10.51 2.21 -12.94
CA HIS A 115 11.56 2.56 -11.98
C HIS A 115 12.71 3.36 -12.62
N ASP A 116 12.45 3.98 -13.78
CA ASP A 116 13.40 4.83 -14.48
C ASP A 116 12.65 5.95 -15.20
N ILE A 117 12.64 7.14 -14.59
CA ILE A 117 11.93 8.31 -15.12
C ILE A 117 12.43 8.75 -16.51
N GLU A 118 13.68 8.45 -16.88
CA GLU A 118 14.21 8.82 -18.20
C GLU A 118 13.52 8.06 -19.34
N THR A 119 12.89 6.94 -19.02
CA THR A 119 12.11 6.13 -19.98
C THR A 119 10.65 6.57 -20.13
N TRP A 120 10.20 7.53 -19.31
CA TRP A 120 8.83 8.03 -19.34
C TRP A 120 8.71 9.10 -20.43
N CYS A 121 7.63 9.10 -21.22
CA CYS A 121 7.44 10.13 -22.23
C CYS A 121 7.22 11.50 -21.57
N PRO A 122 8.09 12.51 -21.81
CA PRO A 122 8.00 13.79 -21.12
C PRO A 122 6.66 14.52 -21.32
N ALA A 123 6.02 14.32 -22.48
CA ALA A 123 4.72 14.94 -22.79
C ALA A 123 3.56 14.50 -21.87
N HIS A 124 3.75 13.45 -21.07
CA HIS A 124 2.73 12.92 -20.15
C HIS A 124 3.15 12.97 -18.68
N ILE A 125 4.31 13.56 -18.37
CA ILE A 125 4.75 13.75 -17.00
C ILE A 125 4.14 15.03 -16.45
N LYS A 126 3.47 14.93 -15.30
CA LYS A 126 3.02 16.07 -14.50
C LYS A 126 3.91 16.14 -13.26
N ILE A 127 4.57 17.28 -13.04
CA ILE A 127 5.27 17.56 -11.77
C ILE A 127 4.27 18.20 -10.82
N VAL A 128 4.23 17.71 -9.59
CA VAL A 128 3.32 18.18 -8.53
C VAL A 128 4.15 18.63 -7.34
N ASN A 129 3.85 19.83 -6.84
CA ASN A 129 4.31 20.35 -5.56
C ASN A 129 3.08 20.69 -4.70
N PRO A 130 2.72 19.85 -3.71
CA PRO A 130 1.55 20.07 -2.86
C PRO A 130 1.61 21.37 -2.05
N GLU A 131 2.81 21.85 -1.69
CA GLU A 131 2.96 23.06 -0.86
C GLU A 131 2.64 24.36 -1.63
N GLU A 132 2.71 24.37 -2.96
CA GLU A 132 2.31 25.54 -3.77
C GLU A 132 0.79 25.68 -3.92
N VAL A 133 0.03 24.61 -3.71
CA VAL A 133 -1.43 24.59 -3.93
C VAL A 133 -2.19 25.26 -2.78
N GLU A 134 -1.59 25.38 -1.59
CA GLU A 134 -2.20 25.99 -0.40
C GLU A 134 -1.92 27.51 -0.24
N ARG A 135 -1.25 28.16 -1.19
CA ARG A 135 -0.89 29.59 -1.13
C ARG A 135 -1.80 30.50 -1.98
#